data_AF-A0A9E2Q5E4-F1
#
_entry.id   AF-A0A9E2Q5E4-F1
#
_cell.length_a   1.000
_cell.length_b   1.000
_cell.length_c   1.000
_cell.angle_alpha   90.00
_cell.angle_beta   90.00
_cell.angle_gamma   90.00
#
_symmetry.space_group_name_H-M   'P 1'
#
loop_
_entity.id
_entity.type
_entity.pdbx_description
1 polymer ?
#
loop_
_entity_poly.entity_id
_entity_poly.type
_entity_poly.pdbx_seq_one_letter_code
_entity_poly.pdbx_strand_id
1 'polypeptide(L)'
;MLLLAAGWVGFRAYQAATALQEARDVASRLDDGLLSGEVSATDLATAQRTTARAAAASSDPVWRVAEVIPWVGTQLHTVRIVSTSLADVMDEVVPPLVDVVGSAREGGLRTADGRFDLTAIAAAAPALDRADTVAAGASAAVDGLSTAGLVGPLVDPVTQVQEVLTTVAGAARTASTVVDLAPVMLGADGPRTYLVLALNSAELRSAGGIVGAVTAINVDDGAVTLGAQLSTRDLPELDEPVLPLTDEELAADGARLGRWVQDATMTPDFPRTGQLVAARWVAAVGGTVDGVVAVDAPAVAQLLTVTGPVTTSGGQTLTSDTFVAAVLQAPYESTVDDQGAVELDRTFADVAASVF
;
A
#
# COMPACT_ATOMS: atom_id res chain seq x y z
N MET A 1 -55.18 -8.03 -8.60
CA MET A 1 -53.86 -7.56 -9.06
C MET A 1 -53.00 -6.98 -7.94
N LEU A 2 -53.49 -6.04 -7.12
CA LEU A 2 -52.70 -5.42 -6.04
C LEU A 2 -52.16 -6.41 -4.99
N LEU A 3 -52.94 -7.43 -4.59
CA LEU A 3 -52.48 -8.47 -3.64
C LEU A 3 -51.40 -9.39 -4.23
N LEU A 4 -51.45 -9.66 -5.55
CA LEU A 4 -50.41 -10.42 -6.24
C LEU A 4 -49.14 -9.59 -6.40
N ALA A 5 -49.26 -8.29 -6.67
CA ALA A 5 -48.13 -7.37 -6.71
C ALA A 5 -47.48 -7.20 -5.32
N ALA A 6 -48.29 -7.07 -4.25
CA ALA A 6 -47.78 -7.00 -2.88
C ALA A 6 -47.13 -8.32 -2.43
N GLY A 7 -47.71 -9.47 -2.78
CA GLY A 7 -47.11 -10.79 -2.55
C GLY A 7 -45.81 -10.98 -3.32
N TRP A 8 -45.73 -10.50 -4.57
CA TRP A 8 -44.53 -10.52 -5.40
C TRP A 8 -43.43 -9.63 -4.81
N VAL A 9 -43.74 -8.39 -4.42
CA VAL A 9 -42.79 -7.49 -3.77
C VAL A 9 -42.34 -8.04 -2.41
N GLY A 10 -43.23 -8.64 -1.62
CA GLY A 10 -42.88 -9.30 -0.36
C GLY A 10 -41.96 -10.50 -0.54
N PHE A 11 -42.22 -11.34 -1.54
CA PHE A 11 -41.33 -12.45 -1.91
C PHE A 11 -39.96 -11.94 -2.38
N ARG A 12 -39.93 -10.88 -3.17
CA ARG A 12 -38.68 -10.26 -3.65
C ARG A 12 -37.92 -9.54 -2.52
N ALA A 13 -38.62 -8.93 -1.58
CA ALA A 13 -38.02 -8.31 -0.39
C ALA A 13 -37.41 -9.37 0.54
N TYR A 14 -38.05 -10.53 0.67
CA TYR A 14 -37.47 -11.68 1.35
C TYR A 14 -36.20 -12.17 0.65
N GLN A 15 -36.25 -12.36 -0.68
CA GLN A 15 -35.08 -12.72 -1.49
C GLN A 15 -33.94 -11.70 -1.37
N ALA A 16 -34.28 -10.41 -1.32
CA ALA A 16 -33.32 -9.33 -1.14
C ALA A 16 -32.68 -9.32 0.25
N ALA A 17 -33.46 -9.58 1.31
CA ALA A 17 -32.94 -9.68 2.66
C ALA A 17 -32.00 -10.88 2.83
N THR A 18 -32.32 -12.02 2.20
CA THR A 18 -31.40 -13.18 2.15
C THR A 18 -30.16 -12.86 1.32
N ALA A 19 -30.33 -12.19 0.18
CA ALA A 19 -29.21 -11.78 -0.65
C ALA A 19 -28.27 -10.78 0.04
N LEU A 20 -28.78 -9.87 0.89
CA LEU A 20 -27.97 -8.96 1.69
C LEU A 20 -27.17 -9.68 2.77
N GLN A 21 -27.75 -10.73 3.38
CA GLN A 21 -27.03 -11.59 4.33
C GLN A 21 -25.93 -12.40 3.63
N GLU A 22 -26.25 -12.98 2.47
CA GLU A 22 -25.26 -13.72 1.67
C GLU A 22 -24.17 -12.80 1.10
N ALA A 23 -24.53 -11.56 0.73
CA ALA A 23 -23.58 -10.53 0.31
C ALA A 23 -22.65 -10.11 1.44
N ARG A 24 -23.15 -9.99 2.68
CA ARG A 24 -22.33 -9.78 3.88
C ARG A 24 -21.33 -10.91 4.07
N ASP A 25 -21.76 -12.16 3.92
CA ASP A 25 -20.87 -13.33 4.07
C ASP A 25 -19.84 -13.42 2.93
N VAL A 26 -20.17 -12.93 1.73
CA VAL A 26 -19.22 -12.77 0.62
C VAL A 26 -18.23 -11.64 0.91
N ALA A 27 -18.73 -10.50 1.37
CA ALA A 27 -17.95 -9.32 1.70
C ALA A 27 -16.93 -9.59 2.82
N SER A 28 -17.31 -10.32 3.87
CA SER A 28 -16.38 -10.72 4.93
C SER A 28 -15.31 -11.69 4.41
N ARG A 29 -15.67 -12.61 3.52
CA ARG A 29 -14.70 -13.53 2.90
C ARG A 29 -13.77 -12.83 1.91
N LEU A 30 -14.22 -11.76 1.26
CA LEU A 30 -13.36 -10.92 0.43
C LEU A 30 -12.36 -10.15 1.28
N ASP A 31 -12.76 -9.62 2.43
CA ASP A 31 -11.84 -8.91 3.34
C ASP A 31 -10.73 -9.86 3.82
N ASP A 32 -11.10 -11.04 4.33
CA ASP A 32 -10.13 -12.07 4.77
C ASP A 32 -9.30 -12.62 3.59
N GLY A 33 -9.93 -12.86 2.44
CA GLY A 33 -9.37 -13.53 1.28
C GLY A 33 -8.48 -12.65 0.42
N LEU A 34 -8.82 -11.37 0.24
CA LEU A 34 -7.99 -10.41 -0.51
C LEU A 34 -6.71 -10.08 0.25
N LEU A 35 -6.77 -9.99 1.58
CA LEU A 35 -5.59 -9.75 2.42
C LEU A 35 -4.66 -10.97 2.50
N SER A 36 -5.21 -12.18 2.46
CA SER A 36 -4.42 -13.43 2.46
C SER A 36 -3.99 -13.88 1.07
N GLY A 37 -4.62 -13.36 0.01
CA GLY A 37 -4.44 -13.79 -1.37
C GLY A 37 -5.07 -15.16 -1.68
N GLU A 38 -6.05 -15.60 -0.89
CA GLU A 38 -6.66 -16.94 -0.96
C GLU A 38 -8.14 -16.89 -1.42
N VAL A 39 -8.43 -16.15 -2.50
CA VAL A 39 -9.77 -16.18 -3.10
C VAL A 39 -9.85 -17.34 -4.11
N SER A 40 -10.56 -18.42 -3.76
CA SER A 40 -10.73 -19.54 -4.68
C SER A 40 -11.63 -19.17 -5.86
N ALA A 41 -11.33 -19.68 -7.06
CA ALA A 41 -12.16 -19.47 -8.25
C ALA A 41 -13.62 -19.94 -8.05
N THR A 42 -13.83 -20.96 -7.21
CA THR A 42 -15.16 -21.49 -6.88
C THR A 42 -15.95 -20.53 -5.99
N ASP A 43 -15.27 -19.92 -5.01
CA ASP A 43 -15.88 -18.92 -4.13
C ASP A 43 -16.25 -17.66 -4.91
N LEU A 44 -15.34 -17.18 -5.77
CA LEU A 44 -15.59 -16.05 -6.65
C LEU A 44 -16.79 -16.30 -7.57
N ALA A 45 -16.82 -17.44 -8.27
CA ALA A 45 -17.94 -17.79 -9.15
C ALA A 45 -19.27 -17.98 -8.40
N THR A 46 -19.23 -18.34 -7.12
CA THR A 46 -20.43 -18.43 -6.28
C THR A 46 -20.91 -17.05 -5.86
N ALA A 47 -19.98 -16.19 -5.42
CA ALA A 47 -20.25 -14.81 -5.06
C ALA A 47 -20.83 -13.99 -6.23
N GLN A 48 -20.26 -14.10 -7.43
CA GLN A 48 -20.76 -13.47 -8.65
C GLN A 48 -22.20 -13.92 -8.97
N ARG A 49 -22.47 -15.23 -8.94
CA ARG A 49 -23.83 -15.75 -9.18
C ARG A 49 -24.83 -15.27 -8.14
N THR A 50 -24.44 -15.19 -6.87
CA THR A 50 -25.32 -14.72 -5.79
C THR A 50 -25.64 -13.24 -5.93
N THR A 51 -24.62 -12.40 -6.11
CA THR A 51 -24.79 -10.95 -6.26
C THR A 51 -25.52 -10.58 -7.55
N ALA A 52 -25.24 -11.25 -8.67
CA ALA A 52 -25.98 -11.05 -9.92
C ALA A 52 -27.47 -11.41 -9.78
N ARG A 53 -27.80 -12.49 -9.07
CA ARG A 53 -29.21 -12.85 -8.77
C ARG A 53 -29.89 -11.80 -7.89
N ALA A 54 -29.18 -11.25 -6.90
CA ALA A 54 -29.68 -10.19 -6.03
C ALA A 54 -29.96 -8.89 -6.82
N ALA A 55 -29.02 -8.49 -7.68
CA ALA A 55 -29.16 -7.35 -8.57
C ALA A 55 -30.34 -7.54 -9.53
N ALA A 56 -30.47 -8.72 -10.16
CA ALA A 56 -31.62 -9.04 -11.01
C ALA A 56 -32.93 -9.08 -10.22
N ALA A 57 -32.91 -9.54 -8.97
CA ALA A 57 -34.09 -9.60 -8.12
C ALA A 57 -34.64 -8.20 -7.78
N SER A 58 -33.73 -7.26 -7.55
CA SER A 58 -34.02 -5.89 -7.13
C SER A 58 -34.11 -4.88 -8.28
N SER A 59 -34.00 -5.30 -9.55
CA SER A 59 -34.03 -4.39 -10.72
C SER A 59 -35.21 -4.61 -11.69
N ASP A 60 -36.10 -5.56 -11.39
CA ASP A 60 -37.27 -5.87 -12.22
C ASP A 60 -38.26 -4.67 -12.35
N PRO A 61 -38.99 -4.50 -13.46
CA PRO A 61 -39.93 -3.39 -13.64
C PRO A 61 -40.96 -3.24 -12.51
N VAL A 62 -41.45 -4.34 -11.92
CA VAL A 62 -42.40 -4.29 -10.80
C VAL A 62 -41.73 -3.70 -9.55
N TRP A 63 -40.45 -4.02 -9.33
CA TRP A 63 -39.65 -3.45 -8.25
C TRP A 63 -39.43 -1.95 -8.44
N ARG A 64 -39.06 -1.54 -9.65
CA ARG A 64 -38.85 -0.12 -10.00
C ARG A 64 -40.10 0.73 -9.79
N VAL A 65 -41.29 0.20 -10.09
CA VAL A 65 -42.55 0.90 -9.82
C VAL A 65 -42.82 0.99 -8.32
N ALA A 66 -42.49 -0.06 -7.56
CA ALA A 66 -42.68 -0.08 -6.10
C ALA A 66 -41.75 0.90 -5.35
N GLU A 67 -40.61 1.30 -5.94
CA GLU A 67 -39.71 2.33 -5.40
C GLU A 67 -40.37 3.72 -5.24
N VAL A 68 -41.49 3.98 -5.90
CA VAL A 68 -42.20 5.28 -5.82
C VAL A 68 -43.08 5.39 -4.57
N ILE A 69 -43.38 4.26 -3.90
CA ILE A 69 -44.27 4.23 -2.75
C ILE A 69 -43.58 4.90 -1.54
N PRO A 70 -44.20 5.90 -0.88
CA PRO A 70 -43.61 6.51 0.32
C PRO A 70 -43.28 5.47 1.39
N TRP A 71 -42.15 5.66 2.08
CA TRP A 71 -41.58 4.78 3.12
C TRP A 71 -41.10 3.41 2.64
N VAL A 72 -41.90 2.67 1.86
CA VAL A 72 -41.51 1.36 1.27
C VAL A 72 -40.45 1.54 0.19
N GLY A 73 -40.61 2.56 -0.65
CA GLY A 73 -39.77 2.81 -1.80
C GLY A 73 -38.32 3.12 -1.45
N THR A 74 -38.09 3.81 -0.33
CA THR A 74 -36.73 4.04 0.22
C THR A 74 -36.03 2.72 0.52
N GLN A 75 -36.73 1.75 1.13
CA GLN A 75 -36.15 0.44 1.45
C GLN A 75 -35.80 -0.34 0.17
N LEU A 76 -36.71 -0.35 -0.80
CA LEU A 76 -36.53 -1.05 -2.08
C LEU A 76 -35.42 -0.42 -2.92
N HIS A 77 -35.30 0.91 -2.89
CA HIS A 77 -34.24 1.65 -3.56
C HIS A 77 -32.87 1.32 -2.96
N THR A 78 -32.74 1.38 -1.64
CA THR A 78 -31.52 1.01 -0.90
C THR A 78 -31.07 -0.41 -1.25
N VAL A 79 -31.99 -1.39 -1.16
CA VAL A 79 -31.71 -2.78 -1.53
C VAL A 79 -31.19 -2.90 -2.95
N ARG A 80 -31.80 -2.19 -3.92
CA ARG A 80 -31.36 -2.23 -5.31
C ARG A 80 -29.95 -1.66 -5.46
N ILE A 81 -29.70 -0.46 -4.92
CA ILE A 81 -28.38 0.19 -5.04
C ILE A 81 -27.29 -0.68 -4.41
N VAL A 82 -27.53 -1.26 -3.24
CA VAL A 82 -26.57 -2.18 -2.60
C VAL A 82 -26.36 -3.42 -3.48
N SER A 83 -27.43 -4.05 -3.95
CA SER A 83 -27.33 -5.29 -4.73
C SER A 83 -26.62 -5.10 -6.07
N THR A 84 -26.90 -4.00 -6.78
CA THR A 84 -26.22 -3.68 -8.04
C THR A 84 -24.77 -3.31 -7.82
N SER A 85 -24.46 -2.51 -6.79
CA SER A 85 -23.08 -2.11 -6.49
C SER A 85 -22.20 -3.31 -6.13
N LEU A 86 -22.74 -4.26 -5.38
CA LEU A 86 -22.05 -5.52 -5.06
C LEU A 86 -21.85 -6.39 -6.30
N ALA A 87 -22.85 -6.49 -7.18
CA ALA A 87 -22.70 -7.25 -8.43
C ALA A 87 -21.62 -6.63 -9.33
N ASP A 88 -21.64 -5.31 -9.51
CA ASP A 88 -20.64 -4.59 -10.32
C ASP A 88 -19.22 -4.80 -9.76
N VAL A 89 -19.04 -4.76 -8.43
CA VAL A 89 -17.75 -5.03 -7.78
C VAL A 89 -17.31 -6.49 -7.97
N MET A 90 -18.22 -7.45 -7.79
CA MET A 90 -17.89 -8.87 -7.95
C MET A 90 -17.52 -9.24 -9.39
N ASP A 91 -18.13 -8.58 -10.38
CA ASP A 91 -17.92 -8.88 -11.79
C ASP A 91 -16.75 -8.09 -12.40
N GLU A 92 -16.53 -6.83 -11.99
CA GLU A 92 -15.57 -5.94 -12.66
C GLU A 92 -14.35 -5.57 -11.81
N VAL A 93 -14.40 -5.71 -10.47
CA VAL A 93 -13.33 -5.23 -9.57
C VAL A 93 -12.54 -6.39 -8.97
N VAL A 94 -13.23 -7.38 -8.41
CA VAL A 94 -12.58 -8.50 -7.73
C VAL A 94 -11.70 -9.33 -8.69
N PRO A 95 -12.13 -9.70 -9.92
CA PRO A 95 -11.32 -10.55 -10.78
C PRO A 95 -9.96 -9.95 -11.16
N PRO A 96 -9.87 -8.68 -11.65
CA PRO A 96 -8.57 -8.07 -11.92
C PRO A 96 -7.63 -8.01 -10.70
N LEU A 97 -8.17 -7.76 -9.50
CA LEU A 97 -7.37 -7.73 -8.28
C LEU A 97 -6.82 -9.12 -7.93
N VAL A 98 -7.65 -10.16 -8.02
CA VAL A 98 -7.24 -11.55 -7.75
C VAL A 98 -6.22 -12.02 -8.79
N ASP A 99 -6.42 -11.71 -10.07
CA ASP A 99 -5.51 -12.10 -11.15
C ASP A 99 -4.11 -11.48 -10.96
N VAL A 100 -4.03 -10.21 -10.54
CA VAL A 100 -2.76 -9.53 -10.28
C VAL A 100 -2.05 -10.11 -9.05
N VAL A 101 -2.78 -10.36 -7.96
CA VAL A 101 -2.21 -10.99 -6.76
C VAL A 101 -1.74 -12.41 -7.05
N GLY A 102 -2.53 -13.20 -7.79
CA GLY A 102 -2.16 -14.55 -8.23
C GLY A 102 -0.89 -14.53 -9.08
N SER A 103 -0.84 -13.65 -10.09
CA SER A 103 0.33 -13.48 -10.96
C SER A 103 1.57 -13.06 -10.18
N ALA A 104 1.44 -12.18 -9.18
CA ALA A 104 2.54 -11.77 -8.32
C ALA A 104 3.13 -12.94 -7.52
N ARG A 105 2.26 -13.78 -6.95
CA ARG A 105 2.67 -14.93 -6.10
C ARG A 105 3.30 -16.05 -6.90
N GLU A 106 2.80 -16.31 -8.10
CA GLU A 106 3.33 -17.35 -9.00
C GLU A 106 4.61 -16.91 -9.72
N GLY A 107 5.10 -15.68 -9.46
CA GLY A 107 6.28 -15.11 -10.09
C GLY A 107 6.03 -14.61 -11.51
N GLY A 108 4.77 -14.54 -11.95
CA GLY A 108 4.36 -14.05 -13.27
C GLY A 108 4.60 -12.54 -13.50
N LEU A 109 4.88 -11.79 -12.42
CA LEU A 109 5.36 -10.39 -12.53
C LEU A 109 6.88 -10.30 -12.71
N ARG A 110 7.58 -11.43 -12.82
CA ARG A 110 9.01 -11.50 -13.09
C ARG A 110 9.31 -12.30 -14.35
N THR A 111 10.31 -11.84 -15.09
CA THR A 111 10.87 -12.57 -16.23
C THR A 111 11.77 -13.71 -15.75
N ALA A 112 12.10 -14.64 -16.65
CA ALA A 112 12.97 -15.79 -16.34
C ALA A 112 14.39 -15.39 -15.87
N ASP A 113 14.86 -14.20 -16.24
CA ASP A 113 16.13 -13.62 -15.80
C ASP A 113 16.02 -12.78 -14.52
N GLY A 114 14.85 -12.75 -13.87
CA GLY A 114 14.64 -12.13 -12.56
C GLY A 114 14.28 -10.64 -12.57
N ARG A 115 14.06 -10.04 -13.75
CA ARG A 115 13.57 -8.67 -13.89
C ARG A 115 12.08 -8.61 -13.61
N PHE A 116 11.56 -7.43 -13.31
CA PHE A 116 10.12 -7.18 -13.34
C PHE A 116 9.62 -7.15 -14.79
N ASP A 117 8.53 -7.88 -15.08
CA ASP A 117 7.90 -7.86 -16.42
C ASP A 117 7.05 -6.60 -16.58
N LEU A 118 7.68 -5.55 -17.10
CA LEU A 118 7.02 -4.25 -17.32
C LEU A 118 5.88 -4.33 -18.33
N THR A 119 5.93 -5.29 -19.26
CA THR A 119 4.86 -5.50 -20.24
C THR A 119 3.64 -6.12 -19.57
N ALA A 120 3.84 -7.12 -18.72
CA ALA A 120 2.76 -7.73 -17.94
C ALA A 120 2.12 -6.73 -16.97
N ILE A 121 2.94 -5.91 -16.29
CA ILE A 121 2.45 -4.85 -15.39
C ILE A 121 1.62 -3.82 -16.18
N ALA A 122 2.14 -3.32 -17.31
CA ALA A 122 1.42 -2.35 -18.13
C ALA A 122 0.14 -2.95 -18.76
N ALA A 123 0.12 -4.24 -19.07
CA ALA A 123 -1.06 -4.93 -19.59
C ALA A 123 -2.21 -5.03 -18.55
N ALA A 124 -1.89 -4.98 -17.25
CA ALA A 124 -2.88 -4.98 -16.18
C ALA A 124 -3.56 -3.61 -15.95
N ALA A 125 -2.93 -2.51 -16.38
CA ALA A 125 -3.39 -1.14 -16.12
C ALA A 125 -4.85 -0.89 -16.58
N PRO A 126 -5.26 -1.20 -17.82
CA PRO A 126 -6.63 -0.91 -18.26
C PRO A 126 -7.71 -1.65 -17.44
N ALA A 127 -7.41 -2.86 -16.96
CA ALA A 127 -8.33 -3.63 -16.14
C ALA A 127 -8.43 -3.06 -14.72
N LEU A 128 -7.31 -2.64 -14.14
CA LEU A 128 -7.27 -2.06 -12.80
C LEU A 128 -7.83 -0.63 -12.76
N ASP A 129 -7.66 0.17 -13.81
CA ASP A 129 -8.29 1.51 -13.91
C ASP A 129 -9.80 1.41 -13.99
N ARG A 130 -10.29 0.42 -14.75
CA ARG A 130 -11.71 0.11 -14.81
C ARG A 130 -12.22 -0.36 -13.45
N ALA A 131 -11.45 -1.23 -12.77
CA ALA A 131 -11.78 -1.69 -11.43
C ALA A 131 -11.85 -0.52 -10.42
N ASP A 132 -10.90 0.41 -10.44
CA ASP A 132 -10.94 1.62 -9.59
C ASP A 132 -12.17 2.47 -9.88
N THR A 133 -12.47 2.72 -11.16
CA THR A 133 -13.64 3.51 -11.58
C THR A 133 -14.95 2.87 -11.08
N VAL A 134 -15.12 1.56 -11.26
CA VAL A 134 -16.32 0.83 -10.82
C VAL A 134 -16.41 0.79 -9.30
N ALA A 135 -15.30 0.51 -8.60
CA ALA A 135 -15.27 0.45 -7.15
C ALA A 135 -15.59 1.81 -6.50
N ALA A 136 -15.01 2.89 -7.05
CA ALA A 136 -15.30 4.26 -6.60
C ALA A 136 -16.77 4.64 -6.84
N GLY A 137 -17.34 4.26 -7.98
CA GLY A 137 -18.76 4.47 -8.28
C GLY A 137 -19.69 3.71 -7.34
N ALA A 138 -19.37 2.43 -7.08
CA ALA A 138 -20.12 1.57 -6.16
C ALA A 138 -20.07 2.09 -4.72
N SER A 139 -18.88 2.45 -4.21
CA SER A 139 -18.71 3.05 -2.88
C SER A 139 -19.51 4.35 -2.77
N ALA A 140 -19.36 5.28 -3.72
CA ALA A 140 -20.10 6.55 -3.69
C ALA A 140 -21.63 6.36 -3.76
N ALA A 141 -22.12 5.38 -4.52
CA ALA A 141 -23.55 5.09 -4.63
C ALA A 141 -24.14 4.56 -3.31
N VAL A 142 -23.41 3.70 -2.60
CA VAL A 142 -23.87 3.13 -1.33
C VAL A 142 -23.66 4.10 -0.16
N ASP A 143 -22.58 4.89 -0.15
CA ASP A 143 -22.34 5.94 0.85
C ASP A 143 -23.37 7.06 0.79
N GLY A 144 -23.94 7.31 -0.40
CA GLY A 144 -25.06 8.24 -0.58
C GLY A 144 -26.38 7.80 0.07
N LEU A 145 -26.48 6.56 0.55
CA LEU A 145 -27.70 6.03 1.19
C LEU A 145 -27.76 6.42 2.67
N SER A 146 -28.84 7.10 3.07
CA SER A 146 -29.09 7.43 4.49
C SER A 146 -29.66 6.23 5.25
N THR A 147 -28.96 5.79 6.30
CA THR A 147 -29.43 4.73 7.21
C THR A 147 -30.53 5.18 8.17
N ALA A 148 -30.68 6.49 8.42
CA ALA A 148 -31.63 7.05 9.40
C ALA A 148 -33.12 6.78 9.09
N GLY A 149 -33.46 6.42 7.85
CA GLY A 149 -34.83 6.11 7.41
C GLY A 149 -35.06 4.63 7.09
N LEU A 150 -34.08 3.78 7.34
CA LEU A 150 -34.18 2.35 7.05
C LEU A 150 -34.90 1.61 8.16
N VAL A 151 -35.56 0.51 7.79
CA VAL A 151 -36.05 -0.44 8.78
C VAL A 151 -34.86 -1.12 9.46
N GLY A 152 -34.97 -1.40 10.77
CA GLY A 152 -33.87 -1.94 11.58
C GLY A 152 -33.06 -3.08 10.92
N PRO A 153 -33.71 -4.10 10.31
CA PRO A 153 -32.99 -5.20 9.64
C PRO A 153 -32.10 -4.80 8.45
N LEU A 154 -32.26 -3.61 7.88
CA LEU A 154 -31.45 -3.11 6.77
C LEU A 154 -30.30 -2.20 7.21
N VAL A 155 -30.34 -1.67 8.44
CA VAL A 155 -29.32 -0.72 8.91
C VAL A 155 -27.95 -1.37 8.94
N ASP A 156 -27.79 -2.47 9.68
CA ASP A 156 -26.47 -3.11 9.86
C ASP A 156 -25.89 -3.66 8.54
N PRO A 157 -26.67 -4.36 7.67
CA PRO A 157 -26.14 -4.83 6.39
C PRO A 157 -25.70 -3.70 5.47
N VAL A 158 -26.42 -2.57 5.44
CA VAL A 158 -26.04 -1.42 4.61
C VAL A 158 -24.74 -0.79 5.12
N THR A 159 -24.63 -0.56 6.43
CA THR A 159 -23.40 -0.02 7.05
C THR A 159 -22.19 -0.90 6.75
N GLN A 160 -22.33 -2.22 6.86
CA GLN A 160 -21.22 -3.12 6.57
C GLN A 160 -20.82 -3.12 5.09
N VAL A 161 -21.79 -3.02 4.17
CA VAL A 161 -21.47 -2.90 2.74
C VAL A 161 -20.77 -1.57 2.46
N GLN A 162 -21.14 -0.47 3.13
CA GLN A 162 -20.42 0.82 3.02
C GLN A 162 -18.94 0.67 3.39
N GLU A 163 -18.67 0.03 4.53
CA GLU A 163 -17.29 -0.23 4.99
C GLU A 163 -16.50 -1.08 3.99
N VAL A 164 -17.08 -2.19 3.53
CA VAL A 164 -16.39 -3.09 2.60
C VAL A 164 -16.14 -2.43 1.25
N LEU A 165 -17.13 -1.73 0.69
CA LEU A 165 -16.97 -1.04 -0.59
C LEU A 165 -15.94 0.08 -0.49
N THR A 166 -15.84 0.76 0.65
CA THR A 166 -14.79 1.74 0.92
C THR A 166 -13.40 1.09 0.89
N THR A 167 -13.23 -0.04 1.57
CA THR A 167 -11.98 -0.81 1.58
C THR A 167 -11.61 -1.29 0.18
N VAL A 168 -12.56 -1.87 -0.56
CA VAL A 168 -12.33 -2.37 -1.92
C VAL A 168 -11.99 -1.24 -2.88
N ALA A 169 -12.67 -0.09 -2.79
CA ALA A 169 -12.32 1.09 -3.58
C ALA A 169 -10.91 1.62 -3.26
N GLY A 170 -10.50 1.60 -1.99
CA GLY A 170 -9.13 1.94 -1.59
C GLY A 170 -8.08 0.98 -2.16
N ALA A 171 -8.36 -0.32 -2.13
CA ALA A 171 -7.48 -1.35 -2.70
C ALA A 171 -7.38 -1.23 -4.24
N ALA A 172 -8.51 -1.07 -4.93
CA ALA A 172 -8.56 -0.89 -6.38
C ALA A 172 -7.79 0.36 -6.82
N ARG A 173 -7.97 1.49 -6.13
CA ARG A 173 -7.21 2.72 -6.36
C ARG A 173 -5.71 2.52 -6.20
N THR A 174 -5.31 1.83 -5.12
CA THR A 174 -3.91 1.53 -4.84
C THR A 174 -3.33 0.67 -5.96
N ALA A 175 -4.05 -0.38 -6.38
CA ALA A 175 -3.61 -1.25 -7.46
C ALA A 175 -3.46 -0.52 -8.80
N SER A 176 -4.45 0.28 -9.21
CA SER A 176 -4.40 1.13 -10.41
C SER A 176 -3.21 2.10 -10.35
N THR A 177 -3.03 2.80 -9.22
CA THR A 177 -1.89 3.72 -9.03
C THR A 177 -0.54 3.00 -9.15
N VAL A 178 -0.43 1.79 -8.59
CA VAL A 178 0.80 1.00 -8.66
C VAL A 178 1.11 0.59 -10.10
N VAL A 179 0.14 0.07 -10.86
CA VAL A 179 0.42 -0.38 -12.23
C VAL A 179 0.67 0.78 -13.21
N ASP A 180 0.16 1.97 -12.93
CA ASP A 180 0.46 3.18 -13.68
C ASP A 180 1.87 3.70 -13.40
N LEU A 181 2.29 3.71 -12.14
CA LEU A 181 3.58 4.27 -11.73
C LEU A 181 4.74 3.28 -11.82
N ALA A 182 4.48 1.98 -11.60
CA ALA A 182 5.51 0.96 -11.51
C ALA A 182 6.38 0.86 -12.77
N PRO A 183 5.86 0.85 -14.01
CA PRO A 183 6.73 0.77 -15.19
C PRO A 183 7.74 1.90 -15.26
N VAL A 184 7.28 3.12 -15.03
CA VAL A 184 8.13 4.32 -14.99
C VAL A 184 9.15 4.17 -13.87
N MET A 185 8.72 3.89 -12.64
CA MET A 185 9.62 3.71 -11.49
C MET A 185 10.64 2.56 -11.67
N LEU A 186 10.26 1.54 -12.45
CA LEU A 186 11.11 0.39 -12.76
C LEU A 186 11.95 0.59 -14.03
N GLY A 187 12.11 1.84 -14.48
CA GLY A 187 13.05 2.20 -15.53
C GLY A 187 12.58 1.91 -16.95
N ALA A 188 11.26 1.87 -17.22
CA ALA A 188 10.72 1.72 -18.57
C ALA A 188 11.22 2.80 -19.55
N ASP A 189 11.44 4.03 -19.05
CA ASP A 189 11.89 5.18 -19.86
C ASP A 189 13.39 5.44 -19.76
N GLY A 190 14.13 4.54 -19.10
CA GLY A 190 15.58 4.63 -18.91
C GLY A 190 16.02 4.40 -17.46
N PRO A 191 17.35 4.37 -17.22
CA PRO A 191 17.92 4.04 -15.91
C PRO A 191 17.49 5.03 -14.83
N ARG A 192 17.20 4.50 -13.63
CA ARG A 192 16.87 5.26 -12.43
C ARG A 192 17.73 4.86 -11.25
N THR A 193 18.00 5.83 -10.37
CA THR A 193 18.72 5.58 -9.12
C THR A 193 17.89 6.10 -7.94
N TYR A 194 17.53 5.19 -7.04
CA TYR A 194 16.85 5.49 -5.79
C TYR A 194 17.83 5.38 -4.64
N LEU A 195 17.76 6.29 -3.66
CA LEU A 195 18.52 6.18 -2.42
C LEU A 195 17.63 5.64 -1.31
N VAL A 196 18.07 4.59 -0.64
CA VAL A 196 17.44 4.05 0.57
C VAL A 196 18.25 4.50 1.79
N LEU A 197 17.59 5.27 2.65
CA LEU A 197 18.14 5.76 3.92
C LEU A 197 17.79 4.77 5.02
N ALA A 198 18.81 4.16 5.63
CA ALA A 198 18.62 3.39 6.84
C ALA A 198 18.59 4.36 8.03
N LEU A 199 17.41 4.53 8.64
CA LEU A 199 17.22 5.43 9.76
C LEU A 199 17.47 4.72 11.08
N ASN A 200 18.25 5.37 11.95
CA ASN A 200 18.46 4.94 13.32
C ASN A 200 17.56 5.75 14.25
N SER A 201 16.45 5.12 14.69
CA SER A 201 15.47 5.74 15.57
C SER A 201 15.90 5.79 17.04
N ALA A 202 17.05 5.18 17.42
CA ALA A 202 17.65 5.39 18.75
C ALA A 202 18.19 6.82 18.90
N GLU A 203 18.55 7.47 17.79
CA GLU A 203 18.93 8.88 17.73
C GLU A 203 17.90 9.67 16.92
N LEU A 204 16.79 10.00 17.57
CA LEU A 204 15.61 10.53 16.89
C LEU A 204 15.88 11.88 16.18
N ARG A 205 15.25 12.02 15.00
CA ARG A 205 15.09 13.25 14.22
C ARG A 205 13.64 13.33 13.72
N SER A 206 13.22 14.47 13.21
CA SER A 206 11.82 14.69 12.78
C SER A 206 11.34 13.67 11.75
N ALA A 207 12.21 13.24 10.83
CA ALA A 207 11.88 12.23 9.83
C ALA A 207 12.08 10.76 10.29
N GLY A 208 12.27 10.50 11.60
CA GLY A 208 12.25 9.15 12.18
C GLY A 208 13.59 8.66 12.76
N GLY A 209 14.68 9.42 12.60
CA GLY A 209 16.01 9.05 13.10
C GLY A 209 17.14 9.72 12.33
N ILE A 210 18.37 9.59 12.80
CA ILE A 210 19.54 9.96 11.98
C ILE A 210 19.67 9.03 10.79
N VAL A 211 20.25 9.53 9.69
CA VAL A 211 20.66 8.68 8.57
C VAL A 211 21.94 7.93 8.97
N GLY A 212 21.84 6.61 9.12
CA GLY A 212 22.98 5.74 9.46
C GLY A 212 23.73 5.20 8.23
N ALA A 213 22.99 4.95 7.14
CA ALA A 213 23.55 4.51 5.87
C ALA A 213 22.67 4.97 4.70
N VAL A 214 23.29 5.11 3.52
CA VAL A 214 22.65 5.45 2.26
C VAL A 214 23.01 4.38 1.23
N THR A 215 22.01 3.64 0.75
CA THR A 215 22.18 2.60 -0.25
C THR A 215 21.56 3.03 -1.57
N ALA A 216 22.29 2.98 -2.67
CA ALA A 216 21.71 3.18 -4.00
C ALA A 216 21.06 1.89 -4.50
N ILE A 217 19.85 2.01 -5.05
CA ILE A 217 19.16 0.99 -5.83
C ILE A 217 19.06 1.51 -7.25
N ASN A 218 19.69 0.81 -8.19
CA ASN A 218 19.61 1.13 -9.61
C ASN A 218 18.53 0.27 -10.26
N VAL A 219 17.70 0.89 -11.08
CA VAL A 219 16.66 0.19 -11.83
C VAL A 219 16.74 0.57 -13.30
N ASP A 220 16.79 -0.43 -14.18
CA ASP A 220 16.85 -0.24 -15.63
C ASP A 220 16.09 -1.36 -16.33
N ASP A 221 15.04 -1.02 -17.09
CA ASP A 221 14.20 -1.99 -17.81
C ASP A 221 13.78 -3.19 -16.95
N GLY A 222 13.22 -2.89 -15.76
CA GLY A 222 12.75 -3.87 -14.79
C GLY A 222 13.85 -4.60 -14.02
N ALA A 223 15.13 -4.42 -14.35
CA ALA A 223 16.24 -5.00 -13.62
C ALA A 223 16.60 -4.13 -12.41
N VAL A 224 16.41 -4.67 -11.20
CA VAL A 224 16.81 -4.02 -9.94
C VAL A 224 18.18 -4.52 -9.53
N THR A 225 19.12 -3.61 -9.31
CA THR A 225 20.49 -3.93 -8.88
C THR A 225 20.91 -3.05 -7.72
N LEU A 226 21.67 -3.62 -6.79
CA LEU A 226 22.27 -2.88 -5.70
C LEU A 226 23.42 -2.03 -6.24
N GLY A 227 23.41 -0.74 -5.92
CA GLY A 227 24.46 0.21 -6.25
C GLY A 227 25.49 0.35 -5.13
N ALA A 228 26.13 1.52 -5.06
CA ALA A 228 27.03 1.84 -3.95
C ALA A 228 26.24 1.93 -2.64
N GLN A 229 26.91 1.59 -1.54
CA GLN A 229 26.41 1.81 -0.20
C GLN A 229 27.42 2.62 0.58
N LEU A 230 26.94 3.71 1.18
CA LEU A 230 27.76 4.66 1.91
C LEU A 230 27.29 4.75 3.35
N SER A 231 28.26 4.78 4.26
CA SER A 231 28.04 5.15 5.65
C SER A 231 28.18 6.67 5.82
N THR A 232 27.87 7.13 7.02
CA THR A 232 28.11 8.51 7.44
C THR A 232 29.58 8.93 7.36
N ARG A 233 30.52 7.97 7.36
CA ARG A 233 31.97 8.22 7.24
C ARG A 233 32.41 8.52 5.81
N ASP A 234 31.71 7.92 4.85
CA ASP A 234 31.95 8.16 3.43
C ASP A 234 31.35 9.51 2.98
N LEU A 235 30.46 10.08 3.81
CA LEU A 235 29.78 11.35 3.60
C LEU A 235 30.08 12.32 4.78
N PRO A 236 31.33 12.80 4.92
CA PRO A 236 31.75 13.61 6.06
C PRO A 236 31.03 14.97 6.11
N GLU A 237 31.26 15.69 7.21
CA GLU A 237 30.81 17.07 7.35
C GLU A 237 31.33 17.94 6.20
N LEU A 238 30.46 18.83 5.70
CA LEU A 238 30.83 19.88 4.75
C LEU A 238 31.12 21.18 5.48
N ASP A 239 32.00 22.02 4.93
CA ASP A 239 32.26 23.37 5.46
C ASP A 239 31.01 24.27 5.37
N GLU A 240 30.25 24.13 4.29
CA GLU A 240 29.00 24.85 4.02
C GLU A 240 27.87 23.87 3.70
N PRO A 241 26.60 24.24 3.94
CA PRO A 241 25.45 23.42 3.55
C PRO A 241 25.49 22.99 2.07
N VAL A 242 25.17 21.72 1.80
CA VAL A 242 25.17 21.15 0.43
C VAL A 242 24.22 21.88 -0.53
N LEU A 243 23.15 22.44 0.03
CA LEU A 243 22.20 23.33 -0.65
C LEU A 243 21.97 24.56 0.24
N PRO A 244 21.62 25.72 -0.33
CA PRO A 244 21.23 26.88 0.45
C PRO A 244 20.08 26.54 1.42
N LEU A 245 20.24 26.94 2.67
CA LEU A 245 19.20 26.80 3.70
C LEU A 245 18.42 28.12 3.83
N THR A 246 17.13 28.04 4.13
CA THR A 246 16.32 29.24 4.42
C THR A 246 16.64 29.80 5.81
N ASP A 247 16.24 31.04 6.07
CA ASP A 247 16.37 31.64 7.40
C ASP A 247 15.58 30.85 8.46
N GLU A 248 14.42 30.28 8.09
CA GLU A 248 13.65 29.40 8.99
C GLU A 248 14.38 28.08 9.27
N GLU A 249 14.95 27.44 8.26
CA GLU A 249 15.72 26.19 8.42
C GLU A 249 16.95 26.43 9.31
N LEU A 250 17.65 27.54 9.10
CA LEU A 250 18.78 27.93 9.95
C LEU A 250 18.36 28.25 11.39
N ALA A 251 17.20 28.88 11.57
CA ALA A 251 16.68 29.19 12.90
C ALA A 251 16.20 27.94 13.66
N ALA A 252 15.61 26.97 12.95
CA ALA A 252 15.06 25.75 13.54
C ALA A 252 16.13 24.67 13.78
N ASP A 253 16.92 24.36 12.75
CA ASP A 253 17.82 23.19 12.71
C ASP A 253 19.30 23.57 12.62
N GLY A 254 19.59 24.86 12.37
CA GLY A 254 20.95 25.36 12.17
C GLY A 254 21.58 24.86 10.87
N ALA A 255 22.85 25.21 10.66
CA ALA A 255 23.59 24.80 9.46
C ALA A 255 23.80 23.28 9.35
N ARG A 256 23.61 22.54 10.46
CA ARG A 256 23.81 21.08 10.52
C ARG A 256 22.91 20.33 9.55
N LEU A 257 21.68 20.82 9.33
CA LEU A 257 20.70 20.26 8.39
C LEU A 257 21.29 20.01 6.99
N GLY A 258 22.11 20.94 6.49
CA GLY A 258 22.79 20.80 5.21
C GLY A 258 24.25 20.33 5.29
N ARG A 259 24.87 20.42 6.47
CA ARG A 259 26.30 20.12 6.71
C ARG A 259 26.60 18.72 7.22
N TRP A 260 25.62 17.96 7.70
CA TRP A 260 25.76 16.55 8.07
C TRP A 260 24.70 15.68 7.39
N VAL A 261 25.07 14.57 6.74
CA VAL A 261 24.08 13.67 6.11
C VAL A 261 23.18 13.03 7.17
N GLN A 262 23.74 12.75 8.36
CA GLN A 262 23.04 12.22 9.53
C GLN A 262 21.87 13.10 9.96
N ASP A 263 22.03 14.42 9.80
CA ASP A 263 21.09 15.44 10.27
C ASP A 263 20.19 15.96 9.16
N ALA A 264 20.29 15.46 7.93
CA ALA A 264 19.39 15.84 6.83
C ALA A 264 17.91 15.54 7.14
N THR A 265 17.66 14.65 8.10
CA THR A 265 16.35 14.24 8.61
C THR A 265 15.84 15.10 9.79
N MET A 266 16.56 16.17 10.17
CA MET A 266 16.14 17.10 11.24
C MET A 266 14.84 17.84 10.89
N THR A 267 14.60 18.12 9.61
CA THR A 267 13.37 18.76 9.14
C THR A 267 12.20 17.77 9.08
N PRO A 268 10.97 18.15 9.46
CA PRO A 268 9.78 17.33 9.22
C PRO A 268 9.35 17.31 7.74
N ASP A 269 9.94 18.16 6.89
CA ASP A 269 9.72 18.17 5.44
C ASP A 269 10.57 17.07 4.77
N PHE A 270 10.00 15.88 4.60
CA PHE A 270 10.73 14.76 3.98
C PHE A 270 11.17 15.03 2.53
N PRO A 271 10.36 15.66 1.65
CA PRO A 271 10.86 16.14 0.36
C PRO A 271 12.15 16.97 0.47
N ARG A 272 12.26 17.83 1.48
CA ARG A 272 13.48 18.60 1.74
C ARG A 272 14.64 17.71 2.20
N THR A 273 14.40 16.75 3.08
CA THR A 273 15.38 15.69 3.42
C THR A 273 15.91 15.02 2.16
N GLY A 274 15.01 14.62 1.25
CA GLY A 274 15.36 13.97 -0.01
C GLY A 274 16.25 14.83 -0.91
N GLN A 275 15.96 16.12 -1.03
CA GLN A 275 16.80 17.06 -1.80
C GLN A 275 18.21 17.17 -1.22
N LEU A 276 18.33 17.30 0.09
CA LEU A 276 19.63 17.43 0.78
C LEU A 276 20.46 16.16 0.60
N VAL A 277 19.86 14.98 0.81
CA VAL A 277 20.57 13.70 0.66
C VAL A 277 20.90 13.40 -0.80
N ALA A 278 20.00 13.69 -1.74
CA ALA A 278 20.30 13.54 -3.16
C ALA A 278 21.47 14.44 -3.60
N ALA A 279 21.48 15.70 -3.16
CA ALA A 279 22.59 16.62 -3.46
C ALA A 279 23.92 16.13 -2.84
N ARG A 280 23.88 15.58 -1.62
CA ARG A 280 25.04 14.94 -0.99
C ARG A 280 25.59 13.79 -1.80
N TRP A 281 24.70 12.90 -2.23
CA TRP A 281 25.05 11.74 -3.03
C TRP A 281 25.69 12.14 -4.35
N VAL A 282 25.06 13.07 -5.09
CA VAL A 282 25.57 13.55 -6.38
C VAL A 282 26.93 14.23 -6.22
N ALA A 283 27.16 15.00 -5.14
CA ALA A 283 28.44 15.63 -4.89
C ALA A 283 29.56 14.60 -4.59
N ALA A 284 29.25 13.50 -3.92
CA ALA A 284 30.23 12.48 -3.52
C ALA A 284 30.46 11.41 -4.61
N VAL A 285 29.40 10.96 -5.27
CA VAL A 285 29.38 9.81 -6.18
C VAL A 285 29.16 10.23 -7.64
N GLY A 286 28.44 11.32 -7.87
CA GLY A 286 27.96 11.72 -9.20
C GLY A 286 26.64 11.05 -9.59
N GLY A 287 26.27 11.19 -10.86
CA GLY A 287 25.04 10.63 -11.41
C GLY A 287 23.78 11.45 -11.10
N THR A 288 22.63 10.80 -11.19
CA THR A 288 21.31 11.35 -10.87
C THR A 288 20.67 10.56 -9.74
N VAL A 289 19.70 11.18 -9.06
CA VAL A 289 18.89 10.53 -8.03
C VAL A 289 17.42 10.82 -8.36
N ASP A 290 16.66 9.76 -8.61
CA ASP A 290 15.25 9.81 -9.02
C ASP A 290 14.29 9.76 -7.84
N GLY A 291 14.76 9.31 -6.67
CA GLY A 291 13.96 9.30 -5.46
C GLY A 291 14.76 8.92 -4.22
N VAL A 292 14.22 9.27 -3.07
CA VAL A 292 14.78 8.94 -1.76
C VAL A 292 13.69 8.26 -0.94
N VAL A 293 14.01 7.09 -0.41
CA VAL A 293 13.15 6.27 0.46
C VAL A 293 13.86 6.16 1.80
N ALA A 294 13.12 6.29 2.90
CA ALA A 294 13.66 6.03 4.23
C ALA A 294 13.01 4.79 4.83
N VAL A 295 13.80 3.98 5.51
CA VAL A 295 13.35 2.76 6.19
C VAL A 295 13.97 2.73 7.58
N ASP A 296 13.17 2.45 8.60
CA ASP A 296 13.61 2.30 9.97
C ASP A 296 13.77 0.81 10.37
N ALA A 297 14.37 0.57 11.54
CA ALA A 297 14.62 -0.79 11.99
C ALA A 297 13.35 -1.65 12.19
N PRO A 298 12.23 -1.11 12.74
CA PRO A 298 10.96 -1.83 12.78
C PRO A 298 10.44 -2.25 11.39
N ALA A 299 10.53 -1.38 10.37
CA ALA A 299 10.12 -1.71 9.02
C ALA A 299 10.99 -2.83 8.41
N VAL A 300 12.31 -2.79 8.62
CA VAL A 300 13.20 -3.88 8.20
C VAL A 300 12.87 -5.19 8.94
N ALA A 301 12.63 -5.14 10.25
CA ALA A 301 12.26 -6.33 11.02
C ALA A 301 10.98 -6.99 10.49
N GLN A 302 10.00 -6.21 10.06
CA GLN A 302 8.79 -6.72 9.38
C GLN A 302 9.12 -7.36 8.04
N LEU A 303 10.02 -6.76 7.24
CA LEU A 303 10.45 -7.35 5.97
C LEU A 303 11.11 -8.73 6.17
N LEU A 304 11.92 -8.89 7.23
CA LEU A 304 12.56 -10.17 7.57
C LEU A 304 11.57 -11.30 7.89
N THR A 305 10.31 -10.99 8.23
CA THR A 305 9.27 -12.03 8.40
C THR A 305 8.93 -12.73 7.07
N VAL A 306 9.14 -12.02 5.95
CA VAL A 306 8.84 -12.51 4.59
C VAL A 306 10.11 -12.99 3.90
N THR A 307 11.20 -12.23 3.99
CA THR A 307 12.47 -12.57 3.30
C THR A 307 13.27 -13.64 4.03
N GLY A 308 12.98 -13.87 5.31
CA GLY A 308 13.79 -14.71 6.18
C GLY A 308 14.96 -13.94 6.81
N PRO A 309 15.74 -14.62 7.67
CA PRO A 309 16.83 -14.01 8.42
C PRO A 309 18.03 -13.64 7.53
N VAL A 310 18.79 -12.63 7.96
CA VAL A 310 20.02 -12.18 7.30
C VAL A 310 21.24 -12.46 8.16
N THR A 311 22.39 -12.71 7.53
CA THR A 311 23.65 -12.96 8.25
C THR A 311 24.63 -11.85 7.91
N THR A 312 25.13 -11.16 8.94
CA THR A 312 26.12 -10.09 8.81
C THR A 312 27.49 -10.64 8.41
N SER A 313 28.40 -9.77 7.92
CA SER A 313 29.77 -10.19 7.60
C SER A 313 30.52 -10.77 8.81
N GLY A 314 30.16 -10.34 10.03
CA GLY A 314 30.66 -10.88 11.29
C GLY A 314 30.07 -12.25 11.69
N GLY A 315 29.17 -12.82 10.88
CA GLY A 315 28.56 -14.13 11.10
C GLY A 315 27.36 -14.13 12.07
N GLN A 316 26.86 -12.96 12.46
CA GLN A 316 25.65 -12.85 13.29
C GLN A 316 24.41 -13.00 12.43
N THR A 317 23.53 -13.93 12.80
CA THR A 317 22.21 -14.06 12.15
C THR A 317 21.18 -13.18 12.85
N LEU A 318 20.57 -12.27 12.09
CA LEU A 318 19.50 -11.39 12.53
C LEU A 318 18.16 -11.90 11.98
N THR A 319 17.20 -12.08 12.88
CA THR A 319 15.82 -12.46 12.57
C THR A 319 14.90 -11.25 12.74
N SER A 320 13.64 -11.35 12.32
CA SER A 320 12.60 -10.34 12.63
C SER A 320 12.57 -9.97 14.12
N ASP A 321 12.80 -10.96 15.00
CA ASP A 321 12.67 -10.79 16.44
C ASP A 321 13.91 -10.18 17.07
N THR A 322 15.10 -10.41 16.49
CA THR A 322 16.38 -9.95 17.06
C THR A 322 16.91 -8.67 16.40
N PHE A 323 16.45 -8.34 15.20
CA PHE A 323 16.97 -7.23 14.40
C PHE A 323 16.94 -5.89 15.14
N VAL A 324 15.78 -5.50 15.67
CA VAL A 324 15.60 -4.20 16.33
C VAL A 324 16.55 -4.03 17.52
N ALA A 325 16.63 -5.03 18.39
CA ALA A 325 17.53 -4.97 19.55
C ALA A 325 19.01 -4.94 19.13
N ALA A 326 19.36 -5.70 18.08
CA ALA A 326 20.73 -5.75 17.58
C ALA A 326 21.21 -4.42 16.98
N VAL A 327 20.31 -3.65 16.34
CA VAL A 327 20.70 -2.37 15.72
C VAL A 327 20.43 -1.16 16.61
N LEU A 328 19.34 -1.12 17.38
CA LEU A 328 18.96 0.07 18.15
C LEU A 328 19.38 0.05 19.63
N GLN A 329 19.76 -1.10 20.18
CA GLN A 329 20.03 -1.23 21.61
C GLN A 329 21.45 -1.73 21.91
N ALA A 330 21.79 -2.94 21.44
CA ALA A 330 23.08 -3.58 21.73
C ALA A 330 24.30 -2.67 21.46
N PRO A 331 24.35 -1.89 20.36
CA PRO A 331 25.50 -1.05 20.07
C PRO A 331 25.70 0.12 21.04
N TYR A 332 24.63 0.54 21.75
CA TYR A 332 24.67 1.58 22.77
C TYR A 332 24.98 1.03 24.18
N GLU A 333 24.89 -0.29 24.38
CA GLU A 333 25.23 -0.95 25.64
C GLU A 333 26.73 -1.25 25.76
N SER A 334 27.42 -1.45 24.62
CA SER A 334 28.88 -1.59 24.56
C SER A 334 29.57 -0.22 24.64
N THR A 335 30.24 0.01 25.76
CA THR A 335 31.06 1.16 26.20
C THR A 335 31.40 2.28 25.18
N VAL A 336 31.13 3.52 25.64
CA VAL A 336 31.30 4.83 25.00
C VAL A 336 32.76 5.30 24.98
N ASP A 337 33.56 4.79 24.05
CA ASP A 337 34.81 5.45 23.61
C ASP A 337 34.81 5.64 22.08
N ASP A 338 35.77 6.39 21.54
CA ASP A 338 35.84 6.66 20.10
C ASP A 338 35.97 5.37 19.27
N GLN A 339 36.49 4.27 19.85
CA GLN A 339 36.54 2.96 19.18
C GLN A 339 35.16 2.28 19.19
N GLY A 340 34.37 2.45 20.25
CA GLY A 340 32.98 2.00 20.32
C GLY A 340 32.07 2.68 19.30
N ALA A 341 32.23 4.00 19.10
CA ALA A 341 31.56 4.71 18.00
C ALA A 341 32.02 4.23 16.61
N VAL A 342 33.31 3.86 16.49
CA VAL A 342 33.84 3.22 15.27
C VAL A 342 33.15 1.90 14.97
N GLU A 343 32.99 1.06 15.97
CA GLU A 343 32.31 -0.24 15.83
C GLU A 343 30.82 -0.07 15.53
N LEU A 344 30.15 0.89 16.20
CA LEU A 344 28.73 1.24 16.01
C LEU A 344 28.37 1.47 14.54
N ASP A 345 28.99 2.47 13.89
CA ASP A 345 28.65 2.78 12.49
C ASP A 345 29.03 1.63 11.55
N ARG A 346 30.07 0.85 11.88
CA ARG A 346 30.46 -0.32 11.06
C ARG A 346 29.40 -1.41 11.16
N THR A 347 28.90 -1.69 12.35
CA THR A 347 27.81 -2.64 12.57
C THR A 347 26.54 -2.16 11.84
N PHE A 348 26.19 -0.88 11.94
CA PHE A 348 25.05 -0.34 11.20
C PHE A 348 25.20 -0.47 9.69
N ALA A 349 26.37 -0.14 9.14
CA ALA A 349 26.64 -0.27 7.71
C ALA A 349 26.61 -1.73 7.26
N ASP A 350 27.22 -2.66 8.01
CA ASP A 350 27.22 -4.10 7.70
C ASP A 350 25.82 -4.70 7.77
N VAL A 351 25.01 -4.29 8.76
CA VAL A 351 23.61 -4.71 8.86
C VAL A 351 22.80 -4.15 7.70
N ALA A 352 22.98 -2.87 7.34
CA ALA A 352 22.33 -2.29 6.18
C ALA A 352 22.74 -3.01 4.88
N ALA A 353 24.02 -3.37 4.72
CA ALA A 353 24.55 -4.15 3.59
C ALA A 353 23.97 -5.57 3.51
N SER A 354 23.65 -6.15 4.65
CA SER A 354 23.12 -7.51 4.74
C SER A 354 21.61 -7.57 4.49
N VAL A 355 20.93 -6.43 4.61
CA VAL A 355 19.48 -6.28 4.41
C VAL A 355 19.14 -5.86 2.97
N PHE A 356 19.94 -4.97 2.38
CA PHE A 356 19.70 -4.37 1.06
C PHE A 356 20.76 -4.81 0.04
#